data_AF-A0A9E3PX06-F1
#
_entry.id   AF-A0A9E3PX06-F1
#
_cell.length_a   1.000
_cell.length_b   1.000
_cell.length_c   1.000
_cell.angle_alpha   90.00
_cell.angle_beta   90.00
_cell.angle_gamma   90.00
#
_symmetry.space_group_name_H-M   'P 1'
#
loop_
_entity.id
_entity.type
_entity.pdbx_description
1 polymer ?
#
loop_
_entity_poly.entity_id
_entity_poly.type
_entity_poly.pdbx_seq_one_letter_code
_entity_poly.pdbx_strand_id
1 'polypeptide(L)'
;MTRRFSLRRVAPGALRRDESGVTVVEFAMVAPVLGLVLLGGFDIAHTLYTRAALQGIVQKTARDSTLESGSDADAQAALDEKVRMQIKALANNATIDITRRYYRTFTDAAAARAETWTDTNSNGVCDGSEPYEDANNNNVWDRDGADNGQGGAKDATLYTVTVTYPRMFPLYNFIGVSRTTKLTATTVLRNQPYGDQSTYATATVRNCPPAVTAPTPTPTPTPSPSPSPTPSPTPVCLVYHPSHGCLVWAP
;
A
#
# COMPACT_ATOMS: atom_id res chain seq x y z
N MET A 1 -53.75 -33.33 -12.19
CA MET A 1 -53.02 -33.84 -13.38
C MET A 1 -51.76 -34.56 -12.91
N THR A 2 -51.84 -35.88 -12.81
CA THR A 2 -50.75 -36.77 -12.34
C THR A 2 -49.78 -37.03 -13.49
N ARG A 3 -48.57 -36.45 -13.42
CA ARG A 3 -47.49 -36.73 -14.38
C ARG A 3 -47.01 -38.17 -14.19
N ARG A 4 -47.32 -39.05 -15.14
CA ARG A 4 -46.76 -40.39 -15.24
C ARG A 4 -45.28 -40.28 -15.58
N PHE A 5 -44.40 -40.61 -14.63
CA PHE A 5 -42.99 -40.86 -14.92
C PHE A 5 -42.90 -42.17 -15.72
N SER A 6 -42.77 -42.05 -17.04
CA SER A 6 -42.46 -43.16 -17.92
C SER A 6 -40.99 -43.51 -17.75
N LEU A 7 -40.70 -44.59 -17.04
CA LEU A 7 -39.38 -45.23 -17.04
C LEU A 7 -39.14 -45.80 -18.44
N ARG A 8 -38.57 -45.00 -19.35
CA ARG A 8 -38.03 -45.48 -20.62
C ARG A 8 -36.91 -46.46 -20.30
N ARG A 9 -37.05 -47.73 -20.71
CA ARG A 9 -35.94 -48.69 -20.74
C ARG A 9 -34.84 -48.10 -21.64
N VAL A 10 -33.75 -47.66 -21.05
CA VAL A 10 -32.58 -47.18 -21.78
C VAL A 10 -31.92 -48.40 -22.43
N ALA A 11 -32.02 -48.52 -23.75
CA ALA A 11 -31.32 -49.55 -24.49
C ALA A 11 -29.79 -49.34 -24.35
N PRO A 12 -28.98 -50.40 -24.17
CA PRO A 12 -27.53 -50.27 -24.07
C PRO A 12 -26.99 -49.72 -25.41
N GLY A 13 -26.59 -48.45 -25.42
CA GLY A 13 -26.16 -47.72 -26.62
C GLY A 13 -26.95 -46.42 -26.91
N ALA A 14 -28.13 -46.23 -26.30
CA ALA A 14 -28.91 -45.00 -26.47
C ALA A 14 -28.20 -43.76 -25.90
N LEU A 15 -27.47 -43.92 -24.78
CA LEU A 15 -26.62 -42.87 -24.20
C LEU A 15 -25.44 -42.48 -25.10
N ARG A 16 -24.98 -43.38 -25.97
CA ARG A 16 -23.80 -43.16 -26.84
C ARG A 16 -24.13 -42.33 -28.10
N ARG A 17 -25.42 -42.15 -28.40
CA ARG A 17 -25.94 -41.36 -29.53
C ARG A 17 -26.70 -40.12 -29.04
N ASP A 18 -26.69 -39.86 -27.74
CA ASP A 18 -27.42 -38.73 -27.16
C ASP A 18 -26.57 -37.46 -27.26
N GLU A 19 -26.94 -36.58 -28.19
CA GLU A 19 -26.27 -35.27 -28.43
C GLU A 19 -26.96 -34.11 -27.71
N SER A 20 -28.05 -34.39 -26.98
CA SER A 20 -28.89 -33.36 -26.34
C SER A 20 -28.18 -32.52 -25.28
N GLY A 21 -26.99 -32.92 -24.83
CA GLY A 21 -26.15 -32.23 -23.85
C GLY A 21 -24.90 -31.53 -24.40
N VAL A 22 -24.62 -31.58 -25.71
CA VAL A 22 -23.38 -31.01 -26.29
C VAL A 22 -23.24 -29.51 -25.99
N THR A 23 -24.33 -28.75 -26.12
CA THR A 23 -24.35 -27.30 -25.86
C THR A 23 -24.02 -26.94 -24.41
N VAL A 24 -24.38 -27.80 -23.45
CA VAL A 24 -24.07 -27.61 -22.03
C VAL A 24 -22.57 -27.74 -21.78
N VAL A 25 -21.90 -28.67 -22.47
CA VAL A 25 -20.45 -28.88 -22.35
C VAL A 25 -19.68 -27.73 -22.99
N GLU A 26 -20.09 -27.27 -24.17
CA GLU A 26 -19.49 -26.10 -24.84
C GLU A 26 -19.63 -24.84 -23.98
N PHE A 27 -20.82 -24.60 -23.42
CA PHE A 27 -21.04 -23.48 -22.52
C PHE A 27 -20.23 -23.62 -21.23
N ALA A 28 -20.09 -24.82 -20.67
CA ALA A 28 -19.28 -25.05 -19.47
C ALA A 28 -17.79 -24.71 -19.68
N MET A 29 -17.26 -24.83 -20.90
CA MET A 29 -15.89 -24.44 -21.23
C MET A 29 -15.74 -22.93 -21.45
N VAL A 30 -16.74 -22.27 -22.06
CA VAL A 30 -16.66 -20.84 -22.41
C VAL A 30 -17.11 -19.92 -21.27
N ALA A 31 -18.11 -20.33 -20.48
CA ALA A 31 -18.71 -19.52 -19.42
C ALA A 31 -17.70 -19.02 -18.37
N PRO A 32 -16.71 -19.81 -17.90
CA PRO A 32 -15.71 -19.32 -16.95
C PRO A 32 -14.87 -18.18 -17.51
N VAL A 33 -14.48 -18.26 -18.79
CA VAL A 33 -13.68 -17.21 -19.46
C VAL A 33 -14.51 -15.95 -19.63
N LEU A 34 -15.77 -16.09 -20.09
CA LEU A 34 -16.69 -14.97 -20.21
C LEU A 34 -16.95 -14.31 -18.85
N GLY A 35 -17.14 -15.10 -17.80
CA GLY A 35 -17.32 -14.62 -16.42
C GLY A 35 -16.12 -13.82 -15.92
N LEU A 36 -14.90 -14.31 -16.16
CA LEU A 36 -13.67 -13.59 -15.80
C LEU A 36 -13.56 -12.25 -16.54
N VAL A 37 -13.87 -12.22 -17.84
CA VAL A 37 -13.84 -10.97 -18.62
C VAL A 37 -14.88 -9.97 -18.11
N LEU A 38 -16.11 -10.40 -17.83
CA LEU A 38 -17.15 -9.53 -17.30
C LEU A 38 -16.81 -9.00 -15.90
N LEU A 39 -16.39 -9.87 -14.97
CA LEU A 39 -16.00 -9.46 -13.62
C LEU A 39 -14.78 -8.52 -13.64
N GLY A 40 -13.81 -8.79 -14.50
CA GLY A 40 -12.65 -7.92 -14.70
C GLY A 40 -13.05 -6.56 -15.25
N GLY A 41 -13.93 -6.54 -16.27
CA GLY A 41 -14.48 -5.31 -16.82
C GLY A 41 -15.23 -4.48 -15.79
N PHE A 42 -16.06 -5.11 -14.95
CA PHE A 42 -16.77 -4.40 -13.87
C PHE A 42 -15.84 -3.86 -12.78
N ASP A 43 -14.78 -4.59 -12.40
CA ASP A 43 -13.79 -4.09 -11.42
C ASP A 43 -13.06 -2.84 -11.94
N ILE A 44 -12.69 -2.85 -13.22
CA ILE A 44 -12.07 -1.70 -13.90
C ILE A 44 -13.07 -0.54 -13.99
N ALA A 45 -14.30 -0.79 -14.44
CA ALA A 45 -15.33 0.23 -14.59
C ALA A 45 -15.64 0.91 -13.25
N HIS A 46 -15.80 0.13 -12.17
CA HIS A 46 -16.00 0.64 -10.84
C HIS A 46 -14.82 1.53 -10.40
N THR A 47 -13.58 1.07 -10.61
CA THR A 47 -12.38 1.84 -10.24
C THR A 47 -12.30 3.18 -10.99
N LEU A 48 -12.63 3.20 -12.29
CA LEU A 48 -12.67 4.43 -13.08
C LEU A 48 -13.77 5.38 -12.60
N TYR A 49 -14.96 4.85 -12.28
CA TYR A 49 -16.05 5.62 -11.70
C TYR A 49 -15.65 6.25 -10.36
N THR A 50 -15.08 5.46 -9.43
CA THR A 50 -14.62 5.97 -8.13
C THR A 50 -13.54 7.05 -8.31
N ARG A 51 -12.61 6.89 -9.26
CA ARG A 51 -11.59 7.89 -9.56
C ARG A 51 -12.21 9.21 -10.02
N ALA A 52 -13.15 9.17 -10.96
CA ALA A 52 -13.80 10.36 -11.48
C ALA A 52 -14.64 11.07 -10.40
N ALA A 53 -15.40 10.30 -9.62
CA ALA A 53 -16.18 10.84 -8.50
C ALA A 53 -15.28 11.47 -7.42
N LEU A 54 -14.15 10.81 -7.09
CA LEU A 54 -13.17 11.34 -6.14
C LEU A 54 -12.58 12.67 -6.62
N GLN A 55 -12.22 12.78 -7.90
CA GLN A 55 -11.75 14.05 -8.47
C GLN A 55 -12.80 15.16 -8.34
N GLY A 56 -14.07 14.86 -8.60
CA GLY A 56 -15.17 15.83 -8.42
C GLY A 56 -15.33 16.30 -6.97
N ILE A 57 -15.28 15.38 -6.00
CA ILE A 57 -15.32 15.70 -4.57
C ILE A 57 -14.14 16.60 -4.19
N VAL A 58 -12.93 16.23 -4.60
CA VAL A 58 -11.70 16.99 -4.30
C VAL A 58 -11.77 18.41 -4.87
N GLN A 59 -12.22 18.60 -6.11
CA GLN A 59 -12.36 19.93 -6.71
C GLN A 59 -13.41 20.79 -6.01
N LYS A 60 -14.53 20.18 -5.59
CA LYS A 60 -15.57 20.89 -4.84
C LYS A 60 -15.06 21.33 -3.47
N THR A 61 -14.47 20.41 -2.70
CA THR A 61 -13.94 20.72 -1.37
C THR A 61 -12.82 21.74 -1.44
N ALA A 62 -11.95 21.65 -2.45
CA ALA A 62 -10.92 22.65 -2.67
C ALA A 62 -11.53 24.04 -2.84
N ARG A 63 -12.57 24.19 -3.67
CA ARG A 63 -13.27 25.46 -3.83
C ARG A 63 -13.87 25.96 -2.51
N ASP A 64 -14.55 25.10 -1.77
CA ASP A 64 -15.15 25.46 -0.48
C ASP A 64 -14.08 25.85 0.56
N SER A 65 -12.89 25.23 0.50
CA SER A 65 -11.74 25.50 1.37
C SER A 65 -11.04 26.82 1.11
N THR A 66 -11.26 27.46 -0.05
CA THR A 66 -10.66 28.78 -0.37
C THR A 66 -11.40 29.95 0.26
N LEU A 67 -12.65 29.76 0.70
CA LEU A 67 -13.48 30.80 1.27
C LEU A 67 -12.96 31.21 2.65
N GLU A 68 -13.26 32.44 3.08
CA GLU A 68 -12.79 33.02 4.36
C GLU A 68 -13.07 32.11 5.57
N SER A 69 -14.23 31.43 5.59
CA SER A 69 -14.59 30.47 6.63
C SER A 69 -13.86 29.13 6.53
N GLY A 70 -13.09 28.87 5.47
CA GLY A 70 -12.42 27.60 5.18
C GLY A 70 -10.96 27.54 5.64
N SER A 71 -10.39 28.66 6.10
CA SER A 71 -9.03 28.71 6.66
C SER A 71 -8.97 28.27 8.14
N ASP A 72 -10.10 28.27 8.84
CA ASP A 72 -10.17 27.84 10.24
C ASP A 72 -10.08 26.31 10.37
N ALA A 73 -9.33 25.84 11.37
CA ALA A 73 -9.10 24.41 11.59
C ALA A 73 -10.40 23.62 11.81
N ASP A 74 -11.37 24.19 12.53
CA ASP A 74 -12.67 23.57 12.79
C ASP A 74 -13.52 23.45 11.52
N ALA A 75 -13.47 24.47 10.66
CA ALA A 75 -14.16 24.45 9.38
C ALA A 75 -13.50 23.45 8.41
N GLN A 76 -12.17 23.35 8.41
CA GLN A 76 -11.43 22.34 7.65
C GLN A 76 -11.81 20.94 8.10
N ALA A 77 -11.88 20.68 9.41
CA ALA A 77 -12.31 19.41 9.95
C ALA A 77 -13.75 19.05 9.52
N ALA A 78 -14.66 20.02 9.52
CA ALA A 78 -16.04 19.83 9.06
C ALA A 78 -16.13 19.58 7.54
N LEU A 79 -15.30 20.25 6.73
CA LEU A 79 -15.20 19.99 5.29
C LEU A 79 -14.62 18.59 5.01
N ASP A 80 -13.58 18.20 5.75
CA ASP A 80 -12.95 16.89 5.62
C ASP A 80 -13.90 15.77 6.02
N GLU A 81 -14.74 15.98 7.04
CA GLU A 81 -15.75 14.99 7.41
C GLU A 81 -16.81 14.83 6.32
N LYS A 82 -17.23 15.92 5.67
CA LYS A 82 -18.11 15.84 4.49
C LYS A 82 -17.46 15.04 3.36
N VAL A 83 -16.17 15.23 3.11
CA VAL A 83 -15.40 14.45 2.13
C VAL A 83 -15.35 12.98 2.52
N ARG A 84 -15.04 12.67 3.79
CA ARG A 84 -15.00 11.28 4.27
C ARG A 84 -16.34 10.59 4.11
N MET A 85 -17.44 11.26 4.45
CA MET A 85 -18.79 10.72 4.25
C MET A 85 -19.09 10.42 2.77
N GLN A 86 -18.76 11.36 1.87
CA GLN A 86 -18.97 11.18 0.44
C GLN A 86 -18.12 10.05 -0.15
N ILE A 87 -16.86 9.94 0.27
CA ILE A 87 -15.96 8.86 -0.18
C ILE A 87 -16.42 7.51 0.38
N LYS A 88 -16.84 7.43 1.65
CA LYS A 88 -17.38 6.20 2.24
C LYS A 88 -18.68 5.74 1.55
N ALA A 89 -19.48 6.67 1.04
CA ALA A 89 -20.64 6.32 0.22
C ALA A 89 -20.25 5.66 -1.12
N LEU A 90 -19.07 5.98 -1.67
CA LEU A 90 -18.52 5.34 -2.86
C LEU A 90 -17.81 4.01 -2.53
N ALA A 91 -17.12 3.96 -1.38
CA ALA A 91 -16.36 2.80 -0.92
C ALA A 91 -16.40 2.69 0.61
N ASN A 92 -17.32 1.86 1.13
CA ASN A 92 -17.64 1.81 2.57
C ASN A 92 -16.44 1.43 3.46
N ASN A 93 -15.58 0.51 2.99
CA ASN A 93 -14.41 0.02 3.73
C ASN A 93 -13.10 0.73 3.32
N ALA A 94 -13.20 1.97 2.84
CA ALA A 94 -12.03 2.72 2.42
C ALA A 94 -11.27 3.35 3.60
N THR A 95 -9.95 3.23 3.58
CA THR A 95 -9.03 4.07 4.34
C THR A 95 -8.81 5.36 3.58
N ILE A 96 -9.04 6.50 4.24
CA ILE A 96 -9.02 7.82 3.64
C ILE A 96 -7.97 8.65 4.35
N ASP A 97 -6.99 9.13 3.59
CA ASP A 97 -5.96 10.05 4.03
C ASP A 97 -6.14 11.38 3.30
N ILE A 98 -6.22 12.46 4.06
CA ILE A 98 -6.45 13.82 3.55
C ILE A 98 -5.30 14.68 4.04
N THR A 99 -4.57 15.27 3.10
CA THR A 99 -3.42 16.12 3.42
C THR A 99 -3.53 17.46 2.69
N ARG A 100 -3.07 18.51 3.37
CA ARG A 100 -2.94 19.87 2.85
C ARG A 100 -1.49 20.29 3.03
N ARG A 101 -0.88 20.72 1.94
CA ARG A 101 0.47 21.29 1.93
C ARG A 101 0.42 22.61 1.22
N TYR A 102 1.04 23.66 1.74
CA TYR A 102 0.98 24.98 1.13
C TYR A 102 2.35 25.47 0.66
N TYR A 103 2.29 26.34 -0.35
CA TYR A 103 3.40 26.90 -1.08
C TYR A 103 3.14 28.38 -1.34
N ARG A 104 4.19 29.16 -1.61
CA ARG A 104 4.03 30.58 -1.94
C ARG A 104 3.59 30.83 -3.36
N THR A 105 4.01 30.00 -4.30
CA THR A 105 3.58 30.13 -5.69
C THR A 105 2.95 28.84 -6.19
N PHE A 106 2.08 28.98 -7.19
CA PHE A 106 1.54 27.83 -7.92
C PHE A 106 2.62 27.03 -8.63
N THR A 107 3.70 27.69 -9.06
CA THR A 107 4.82 27.03 -9.73
C THR A 107 5.53 26.09 -8.77
N ASP A 108 5.75 26.52 -7.52
CA ASP A 108 6.36 25.69 -6.48
C ASP A 108 5.43 24.54 -6.10
N ALA A 109 4.13 24.82 -5.95
CA ALA A 109 3.13 23.79 -5.69
C ALA A 109 3.02 22.74 -6.80
N ALA A 110 3.15 23.16 -8.06
CA ALA A 110 3.13 22.27 -9.21
C ALA A 110 4.42 21.48 -9.36
N ALA A 111 5.55 22.05 -8.94
CA ALA A 111 6.86 21.41 -9.06
C ALA A 111 7.21 20.50 -7.88
N ALA A 112 6.67 20.76 -6.68
CA ALA A 112 6.89 20.00 -5.44
C ALA A 112 8.38 19.62 -5.27
N ARG A 113 9.25 20.64 -5.35
CA ARG A 113 10.71 20.45 -5.41
C ARG A 113 11.29 20.32 -4.01
N ALA A 114 12.18 19.36 -3.85
CA ALA A 114 12.95 19.23 -2.62
C ALA A 114 13.82 20.46 -2.39
N GLU A 115 13.99 20.80 -1.12
CA GLU A 115 14.99 21.78 -0.70
C GLU A 115 16.40 21.30 -1.03
N THR A 116 17.28 22.25 -1.34
CA THR A 116 18.68 21.97 -1.66
C THR A 116 19.39 21.43 -0.43
N TRP A 117 20.09 20.31 -0.57
CA TRP A 117 20.93 19.76 0.50
C TRP A 117 22.22 19.18 -0.07
N THR A 118 23.24 19.08 0.77
CA THR A 118 24.54 18.53 0.40
C THR A 118 24.67 17.11 0.91
N ASP A 119 24.49 16.15 0.01
CA ASP A 119 24.73 14.74 0.26
C ASP A 119 26.23 14.46 0.44
N THR A 120 26.69 14.50 1.69
CA THR A 120 28.09 14.37 2.05
C THR A 120 28.52 12.91 2.04
N ASN A 121 27.60 11.99 2.32
CA ASN A 121 27.87 10.55 2.36
C ASN A 121 27.39 9.78 1.10
N SER A 122 26.74 10.48 0.16
CA SER A 122 26.23 9.95 -1.12
C SER A 122 25.17 8.85 -0.97
N ASN A 123 24.34 8.88 0.08
CA ASN A 123 23.29 7.88 0.33
C ASN A 123 21.91 8.26 -0.26
N GLY A 124 21.75 9.48 -0.79
CA GLY A 124 20.50 9.99 -1.35
C GLY A 124 19.41 10.33 -0.32
N VAL A 125 19.77 10.43 0.96
CA VAL A 125 18.91 10.77 2.10
C VAL A 125 19.56 11.88 2.91
N CYS A 126 18.84 12.98 3.14
CA CYS A 126 19.28 14.03 4.07
C CYS A 126 19.36 13.47 5.50
N ASP A 127 20.55 13.05 5.92
CA ASP A 127 20.84 12.53 7.25
C ASP A 127 22.24 12.94 7.73
N GLY A 128 22.79 12.31 8.76
CA GLY A 128 24.21 12.49 9.11
C GLY A 128 24.65 13.91 9.49
N SER A 129 23.73 14.80 9.89
CA SER A 129 24.01 16.25 10.08
C SER A 129 24.44 16.99 8.81
N GLU A 130 24.03 16.52 7.65
CA GLU A 130 24.31 17.15 6.36
C GLU A 130 23.64 18.53 6.23
N PRO A 131 24.30 19.51 5.60
CA PRO A 131 23.73 20.84 5.48
C PRO A 131 22.64 20.90 4.39
N TYR A 132 21.50 21.50 4.71
CA TYR A 132 20.41 21.82 3.80
C TYR A 132 20.01 23.30 3.88
N GLU A 133 19.46 23.81 2.79
CA GLU A 133 18.90 25.16 2.69
C GLU A 133 17.40 25.13 3.01
N ASP A 134 17.05 25.58 4.20
CA ASP A 134 15.68 25.74 4.70
C ASP A 134 15.04 26.98 4.06
N ALA A 135 14.34 26.78 2.96
CA ALA A 135 13.77 27.83 2.13
C ALA A 135 12.47 28.40 2.73
N ASN A 136 11.70 27.57 3.45
CA ASN A 136 10.44 27.97 4.07
C ASN A 136 10.56 28.29 5.58
N ASN A 137 11.76 28.13 6.14
CA ASN A 137 12.10 28.39 7.54
C ASN A 137 11.31 27.55 8.56
N ASN A 138 10.95 26.31 8.22
CA ASN A 138 10.19 25.43 9.10
C ASN A 138 11.07 24.51 9.98
N ASN A 139 12.40 24.63 9.87
CA ASN A 139 13.40 23.86 10.61
C ASN A 139 13.46 22.35 10.25
N VAL A 140 12.84 21.94 9.14
CA VAL A 140 12.84 20.56 8.66
C VAL A 140 13.23 20.58 7.19
N TRP A 141 14.01 19.60 6.74
CA TRP A 141 14.25 19.44 5.31
C TRP A 141 13.00 18.91 4.64
N ASP A 142 12.45 19.67 3.70
CA ASP A 142 11.27 19.26 2.94
C ASP A 142 11.64 18.65 1.58
N ARG A 143 11.21 17.41 1.38
CA ARG A 143 11.35 16.73 0.09
C ARG A 143 10.50 17.34 -1.03
N ASP A 144 9.49 18.14 -0.67
CA ASP A 144 8.63 18.82 -1.61
C ASP A 144 8.59 20.35 -1.42
N GLY A 145 9.40 20.90 -0.50
CA GLY A 145 9.51 22.34 -0.25
C GLY A 145 8.25 22.99 0.33
N ALA A 146 7.33 22.19 0.88
CA ALA A 146 6.01 22.65 1.29
C ALA A 146 5.82 22.64 2.80
N ASP A 147 5.05 23.59 3.31
CA ASP A 147 4.65 23.60 4.72
C ASP A 147 3.33 22.85 4.95
N ASN A 148 3.15 22.36 6.17
CA ASN A 148 1.92 21.65 6.56
C ASN A 148 0.73 22.62 6.75
N GLY A 149 -0.43 22.22 6.24
CA GLY A 149 -1.70 22.92 6.47
C GLY A 149 -2.20 23.70 5.25
N GLN A 150 -3.19 24.56 5.48
CA GLN A 150 -3.87 25.31 4.42
C GLN A 150 -3.05 26.51 3.92
N GLY A 151 -2.15 27.06 4.74
CA GLY A 151 -1.42 28.29 4.42
C GLY A 151 -2.24 29.55 4.63
N GLY A 152 -1.61 30.71 4.43
CA GLY A 152 -2.19 32.02 4.65
C GLY A 152 -2.88 32.62 3.42
N ALA A 153 -3.06 33.93 3.43
CA ALA A 153 -3.63 34.67 2.31
C ALA A 153 -2.77 34.54 1.05
N LYS A 154 -3.39 34.34 -0.12
CA LYS A 154 -2.73 34.23 -1.43
C LYS A 154 -1.73 33.07 -1.59
N ASP A 155 -1.55 32.21 -0.58
CA ASP A 155 -0.78 30.97 -0.69
C ASP A 155 -1.48 29.94 -1.57
N ALA A 156 -0.67 29.11 -2.22
CA ALA A 156 -1.11 27.99 -3.04
C ALA A 156 -1.13 26.71 -2.20
N THR A 157 -2.32 26.17 -1.93
CA THR A 157 -2.48 24.92 -1.19
C THR A 157 -2.64 23.76 -2.16
N LEU A 158 -1.80 22.74 -2.03
CA LEU A 158 -1.97 21.42 -2.60
C LEU A 158 -2.85 20.58 -1.67
N TYR A 159 -4.09 20.35 -2.10
CA TYR A 159 -5.03 19.47 -1.42
C TYR A 159 -4.96 18.08 -2.04
N THR A 160 -4.60 17.07 -1.24
CA THR A 160 -4.41 15.69 -1.67
C THR A 160 -5.31 14.77 -0.86
N VAL A 161 -6.10 13.96 -1.57
CA VAL A 161 -6.91 12.91 -0.96
C VAL A 161 -6.50 11.57 -1.53
N THR A 162 -6.10 10.66 -0.63
CA THR A 162 -5.73 9.30 -0.95
C THR A 162 -6.74 8.34 -0.35
N VAL A 163 -7.33 7.50 -1.20
CA VAL A 163 -8.35 6.52 -0.84
C VAL A 163 -7.84 5.13 -1.16
N THR A 164 -7.81 4.25 -0.17
CA THR A 164 -7.43 2.85 -0.34
C THR A 164 -8.59 1.96 0.07
N TYR A 165 -9.08 1.11 -0.82
CA TYR A 165 -10.23 0.24 -0.56
C TYR A 165 -10.00 -1.17 -1.13
N PRO A 166 -10.64 -2.21 -0.57
CA PRO A 166 -10.58 -3.55 -1.15
C PRO A 166 -11.28 -3.59 -2.51
N ARG A 167 -10.73 -4.35 -3.47
CA ARG A 167 -11.37 -4.54 -4.78
C ARG A 167 -12.76 -5.15 -4.63
N MET A 168 -13.67 -4.80 -5.54
CA MET A 168 -15.06 -5.24 -5.48
C MET A 168 -15.17 -6.74 -5.72
N PHE A 169 -14.37 -7.26 -6.66
CA PHE A 169 -14.32 -8.69 -6.96
C PHE A 169 -12.97 -9.30 -6.53
N PRO A 170 -12.98 -10.52 -5.95
CA PRO A 170 -11.78 -11.19 -5.46
C PRO A 170 -10.94 -11.82 -6.58
N LEU A 171 -10.84 -11.16 -7.74
CA LEU A 171 -10.03 -11.61 -8.87
C LEU A 171 -8.53 -11.63 -8.55
N TYR A 172 -8.09 -10.86 -7.55
CA TYR A 172 -6.70 -10.81 -7.10
C TYR A 172 -6.12 -12.19 -6.75
N ASN A 173 -6.94 -13.13 -6.27
CA ASN A 173 -6.50 -14.50 -5.98
C ASN A 173 -6.19 -15.31 -7.26
N PHE A 174 -6.77 -14.93 -8.40
CA PHE A 174 -6.63 -15.63 -9.66
C PHE A 174 -5.56 -15.03 -10.58
N ILE A 175 -5.36 -13.71 -10.53
CA ILE A 175 -4.44 -12.98 -11.44
C ILE A 175 -3.23 -12.36 -10.73
N GLY A 176 -3.04 -12.60 -9.42
CA GLY A 176 -1.86 -12.15 -8.67
C GLY A 176 -1.75 -10.63 -8.48
N VAL A 177 -2.84 -9.87 -8.61
CA VAL A 177 -2.85 -8.42 -8.37
C VAL A 177 -3.07 -8.09 -6.89
N SER A 178 -2.86 -6.83 -6.50
CA SER A 178 -3.15 -6.37 -5.14
C SER A 178 -4.63 -6.55 -4.76
N ARG A 179 -4.88 -6.92 -3.51
CA ARG A 179 -6.23 -7.03 -2.90
C ARG A 179 -6.92 -5.67 -2.77
N THR A 180 -6.14 -4.60 -2.71
CA THR A 180 -6.63 -3.24 -2.55
C THR A 180 -6.29 -2.39 -3.77
N THR A 181 -7.15 -1.41 -4.03
CA THR A 181 -6.93 -0.35 -5.00
C THR A 181 -6.66 0.95 -4.25
N LYS A 182 -5.57 1.63 -4.60
CA LYS A 182 -5.20 2.95 -4.09
C LYS A 182 -5.46 3.98 -5.17
N LEU A 183 -6.29 4.98 -4.86
CA LEU A 183 -6.60 6.12 -5.71
C LEU A 183 -6.14 7.39 -5.01
N THR A 184 -5.48 8.28 -5.76
CA THR A 184 -5.09 9.59 -5.26
C THR A 184 -5.65 10.65 -6.19
N ALA A 185 -6.28 11.67 -5.61
CA ALA A 185 -6.75 12.85 -6.31
C ALA A 185 -6.16 14.08 -5.64
N THR A 186 -5.63 14.98 -6.45
CA THR A 186 -4.97 16.20 -6.00
C THR A 186 -5.52 17.40 -6.75
N THR A 187 -5.50 18.56 -6.10
CA THR A 187 -5.78 19.83 -6.74
C THR A 187 -5.01 20.94 -6.03
N VAL A 188 -4.63 21.96 -6.78
CA VAL A 188 -3.97 23.15 -6.24
C VAL A 188 -4.95 24.30 -6.29
N LEU A 189 -5.08 25.01 -5.18
CA LEU A 189 -5.98 26.13 -4.99
C LEU A 189 -5.22 27.31 -4.40
N ARG A 190 -5.72 28.52 -4.59
CA ARG A 190 -5.17 29.72 -3.95
C ARG A 190 -6.14 30.24 -2.93
N ASN A 191 -5.66 30.45 -1.71
CA ASN A 191 -6.47 30.93 -0.60
C ASN A 191 -6.96 32.36 -0.87
N GLN A 192 -8.25 32.61 -0.60
CA GLN A 192 -8.94 33.86 -0.94
C GLN A 192 -9.39 34.72 0.28
N PRO A 193 -8.53 35.10 1.24
CA PRO A 193 -8.78 36.30 2.03
C PRO A 193 -8.13 37.55 1.39
N TYR A 194 -8.67 38.74 1.69
CA TYR A 194 -8.20 40.06 1.22
C TYR A 194 -6.79 40.46 1.73
N GLY A 195 -6.14 39.60 2.52
CA GLY A 195 -4.84 39.88 3.13
C GLY A 195 -3.67 39.80 2.16
N ASP A 196 -2.54 40.36 2.57
CA ASP A 196 -1.28 40.18 1.86
C ASP A 196 -0.63 38.84 2.17
N GLN A 197 0.08 38.34 1.16
CA GLN A 197 0.84 37.11 1.30
C GLN A 197 2.02 37.37 2.25
N SER A 198 2.21 36.50 3.23
CA SER A 198 3.43 36.53 4.03
C SER A 198 4.62 36.11 3.16
N THR A 199 5.76 36.76 3.37
CA THR A 199 7.03 36.36 2.76
C THR A 199 7.84 35.53 3.75
N TYR A 200 8.65 34.60 3.23
CA TYR A 200 9.58 33.88 4.08
C TYR A 200 10.73 34.83 4.38
N ALA A 201 11.40 34.62 5.51
CA ALA A 201 12.71 35.21 5.71
C ALA A 201 13.69 34.61 4.69
N THR A 202 14.88 35.22 4.57
CA THR A 202 15.97 34.64 3.78
C THR A 202 16.19 33.18 4.17
N ALA A 203 16.40 32.30 3.19
CA ALA A 203 16.65 30.89 3.43
C ALA A 203 17.84 30.71 4.38
N THR A 204 17.73 29.75 5.30
CA THR A 204 18.75 29.50 6.32
C THR A 204 19.40 28.14 6.11
N VAL A 205 20.72 28.03 6.30
CA VAL A 205 21.39 26.73 6.26
C VAL A 205 21.23 26.03 7.60
N ARG A 206 20.76 24.79 7.57
CA ARG A 206 20.51 23.92 8.73
C ARG A 206 21.06 22.53 8.50
N ASN A 207 21.03 21.70 9.54
CA ASN A 207 21.56 20.34 9.48
C ASN A 207 20.42 19.30 9.49
N CYS A 208 20.53 18.31 8.61
CA CYS A 208 19.69 17.14 8.56
C CYS A 208 19.71 16.39 9.92
N PRO A 209 18.66 15.61 10.23
CA PRO A 209 18.65 14.79 11.43
C PRO A 209 19.87 13.83 11.47
N PRO A 210 20.31 13.42 12.66
CA PRO A 210 21.40 12.46 12.78
C PRO A 210 21.04 11.17 12.05
N ALA A 211 22.02 10.56 11.39
CA ALA A 211 21.83 9.30 10.68
C ALA A 211 21.25 8.26 11.65
N VAL A 212 20.09 7.71 11.29
CA VAL A 212 19.52 6.59 12.03
C VAL A 212 20.39 5.39 11.70
N THR A 213 21.35 5.08 12.57
CA THR A 213 22.00 3.77 12.50
C THR A 213 20.90 2.73 12.58
N ALA A 214 20.67 2.00 11.47
CA ALA A 214 19.84 0.81 11.49
C ALA A 214 20.24 0.00 12.74
N PRO A 215 19.29 -0.51 13.55
CA PRO A 215 19.65 -1.31 14.70
C PRO A 215 20.58 -2.41 14.19
N THR A 216 21.81 -2.44 14.71
CA THR A 216 22.76 -3.51 14.44
C THR A 216 21.98 -4.81 14.55
N PRO A 217 21.91 -5.66 13.50
CA PRO A 217 21.25 -6.94 13.65
C PRO A 217 21.91 -7.60 14.85
N THR A 218 21.12 -7.83 15.92
CA THR A 218 21.59 -8.59 17.07
C THR A 218 22.32 -9.79 16.50
N PRO A 219 23.63 -9.97 16.80
CA PRO A 219 24.38 -11.06 16.19
C PRO A 219 23.57 -12.32 16.46
N THR A 220 23.11 -12.96 15.39
CA THR A 220 22.50 -14.28 15.50
C THR A 220 23.49 -15.11 16.30
N PRO A 221 23.12 -15.68 17.46
CA PRO A 221 24.06 -16.43 18.26
C PRO A 221 24.68 -17.48 17.35
N THR A 222 25.98 -17.36 17.11
CA THR A 222 26.75 -18.34 16.36
C THR A 222 26.40 -19.70 16.94
N PRO A 223 25.90 -20.66 16.15
CA PRO A 223 25.64 -21.99 16.67
C PRO A 223 26.94 -22.48 17.30
N SER A 224 26.90 -22.74 18.60
CA SER A 224 28.01 -23.37 19.32
C SER A 224 28.47 -24.57 18.49
N PRO A 225 29.79 -24.76 18.27
CA PRO A 225 30.26 -25.92 17.53
C PRO A 225 29.66 -27.18 18.16
N SER A 226 29.00 -27.98 17.34
CA SER A 226 28.52 -29.30 17.74
C SER A 226 29.70 -30.05 18.36
N PRO A 227 29.57 -30.64 19.56
CA PRO A 227 30.67 -31.36 20.17
C PRO A 227 31.15 -32.45 19.22
N SER A 228 32.47 -32.53 19.03
CA SER A 228 33.14 -33.62 18.33
C SER A 228 32.63 -34.96 18.89
N PRO A 229 32.34 -35.97 18.06
CA PRO A 229 31.92 -37.27 18.57
C PRO A 229 32.99 -37.82 19.51
N THR A 230 32.60 -38.15 20.73
CA THR A 230 33.42 -38.86 21.71
C THR A 230 33.94 -40.16 21.07
N PRO A 231 35.24 -40.48 21.16
CA PRO A 231 35.72 -41.76 20.66
C PRO A 231 35.03 -42.90 21.42
N SER A 232 34.47 -43.86 20.67
CA SER A 232 33.88 -45.07 21.23
C SER A 232 34.92 -45.79 22.11
N PRO A 233 34.57 -46.23 23.33
CA PRO A 233 35.51 -46.99 24.16
C PRO A 233 35.92 -48.27 23.43
N THR A 234 37.22 -48.55 23.41
CA THR A 234 37.75 -49.85 23.02
C THR A 234 37.40 -50.86 24.11
N PRO A 235 36.75 -51.98 23.78
CA PRO A 235 36.31 -52.93 24.79
C PRO A 235 37.51 -53.56 25.49
N VAL A 236 37.40 -53.74 26.80
CA VAL A 236 38.46 -54.35 27.64
C VAL A 236 38.05 -55.77 27.99
N CYS A 237 39.01 -56.70 27.87
CA CYS A 237 38.79 -58.09 28.23
C CYS A 237 38.79 -58.25 29.76
N LEU A 238 37.68 -58.69 30.34
CA LEU A 238 37.59 -58.93 31.78
C LEU A 238 37.97 -60.36 32.17
N VAL A 239 37.77 -61.33 31.27
CA VAL A 239 38.03 -62.75 31.56
C VAL A 239 38.76 -63.38 30.38
N TYR A 240 40.01 -63.79 30.61
CA TYR A 240 40.89 -64.39 29.60
C TYR A 240 41.12 -65.88 29.91
N HIS A 241 40.95 -66.74 28.91
CA HIS A 241 41.28 -68.16 29.01
C HIS A 241 42.45 -68.52 28.08
N PRO A 242 43.50 -69.20 28.58
CA PRO A 242 44.73 -69.40 27.83
C PRO A 242 44.59 -70.23 26.54
N SER A 243 43.52 -71.03 26.40
CA SER A 243 43.23 -71.81 25.19
C SER A 243 42.17 -71.21 24.26
N HIS A 244 41.38 -70.24 24.72
CA HIS A 244 40.20 -69.73 23.99
C HIS A 244 40.16 -68.19 23.84
N GLY A 245 41.15 -67.48 24.36
CA GLY A 245 41.20 -66.02 24.30
C GLY A 245 40.22 -65.34 25.26
N CYS A 246 39.79 -64.12 24.91
CA CYS A 246 38.88 -63.35 25.75
C CYS A 246 37.44 -63.86 25.67
N LEU A 247 36.87 -64.23 26.81
CA LEU A 247 35.52 -64.80 26.90
C LEU A 247 34.45 -63.77 27.24
N VAL A 248 34.82 -62.69 27.95
CA VAL A 248 33.87 -61.64 28.37
C VAL A 248 34.47 -60.27 28.10
N TRP A 249 33.76 -59.49 27.28
CA TRP A 249 34.09 -58.11 26.94
C TRP A 249 33.15 -57.15 27.70
N ALA A 250 33.72 -56.13 28.33
CA ALA A 250 32.97 -54.96 28.78
C ALA A 250 33.02 -53.86 27.70
N PRO A 251 31.93 -53.08 27.54
CA PRO A 251 31.93 -51.91 26.67
C PRO A 251 32.98 -50.88 27.11
#